data_AF-A0A7W8QRK0-F1
#
_entry.id   AF-A0A7W8QRK0-F1
#
_cell.length_a   1.000
_cell.length_b   1.000
_cell.length_c   1.000
_cell.angle_alpha   90.00
_cell.angle_beta   90.00
_cell.angle_gamma   90.00
#
_symmetry.space_group_name_H-M   'P 1'
#
loop_
_entity.id
_entity.type
_entity.pdbx_description
1 polymer ?
#
loop_
_entity_poly.entity_id
_entity_poly.type
_entity_poly.pdbx_seq_one_letter_code
_entity_poly.pdbx_strand_id
1 'polypeptide(L)'
;MSTERDRSASAMTLTLPEGFASWLTGTGAISAAAADPFHASAQQAMAAARVRPTGDVEVTCDAGGLCVIGEQAYRLAHTPGIPDDLLDAALTALDRFHSAMDAWSGREGMCVDCGGGGRAPGGASCPQCAGSGRVPTGW
;
A
#
# COMPACT_ATOMS: atom_id res chain seq x y z
N MET A 1 29.50 7.63 12.71
CA MET A 1 28.53 6.67 13.26
C MET A 1 27.14 7.16 12.87
N SER A 2 26.68 6.80 11.68
CA SER A 2 25.41 7.29 11.11
C SER A 2 24.77 6.14 10.35
N THR A 3 24.19 5.17 11.06
CA THR A 3 23.62 3.97 10.40
C THR A 3 22.29 3.50 11.00
N GLU A 4 21.62 4.28 11.84
CA GLU A 4 20.30 3.91 12.39
C GLU A 4 19.17 4.91 12.10
N ARG A 5 19.46 6.13 11.63
CA ARG A 5 18.41 7.14 11.37
C ARG A 5 17.80 7.12 9.98
N ASP A 6 18.32 6.32 9.05
CA ASP A 6 17.84 6.27 7.65
C ASP A 6 16.98 5.03 7.32
N ARG A 7 16.81 4.08 8.26
CA ARG A 7 15.91 2.93 8.05
C ARG A 7 14.44 3.22 8.37
N SER A 8 14.12 4.43 8.85
CA SER A 8 12.77 4.99 8.79
C SER A 8 12.53 5.63 7.41
N ALA A 9 12.75 4.86 6.34
CA ALA A 9 12.07 5.14 5.09
C ALA A 9 10.58 4.81 5.32
N SER A 10 9.87 5.76 5.91
CA SER A 10 8.41 5.92 6.00
C SER A 10 7.57 4.64 6.00
N ALA A 11 7.71 3.83 7.06
CA ALA A 11 6.76 2.75 7.31
C ALA A 11 5.36 3.34 7.55
N MET A 12 4.37 2.80 6.86
CA MET A 12 2.97 3.20 6.93
C MET A 12 2.16 2.05 7.53
N THR A 13 1.15 2.40 8.32
CA THR A 13 0.26 1.43 8.96
C THR A 13 -1.12 1.50 8.34
N LEU A 14 -1.68 0.34 8.00
CA LEU A 14 -3.01 0.16 7.46
C LEU A 14 -3.76 -0.89 8.30
N THR A 15 -5.04 -0.65 8.57
CA THR A 15 -5.92 -1.66 9.17
C THR A 15 -6.77 -2.31 8.09
N LEU A 16 -6.63 -3.61 7.90
CA LEU A 16 -7.40 -4.41 6.97
C LEU A 16 -8.61 -5.04 7.65
N PRO A 17 -9.77 -5.12 6.99
CA PRO A 17 -10.87 -5.97 7.45
C PRO A 17 -10.45 -7.44 7.52
N GLU A 18 -10.94 -8.17 8.52
CA GLU A 18 -10.59 -9.57 8.77
C GLU A 18 -10.80 -10.47 7.54
N GLY A 19 -11.94 -10.33 6.86
CA GLY A 19 -12.29 -11.12 5.68
C GLY A 19 -11.28 -10.94 4.54
N PHE A 20 -10.86 -9.70 4.29
CA PHE A 20 -9.86 -9.40 3.27
C PHE A 20 -8.47 -9.90 3.66
N ALA A 21 -8.04 -9.69 4.91
CA ALA A 21 -6.75 -10.18 5.40
C ALA A 21 -6.65 -11.72 5.36
N SER A 22 -7.76 -12.41 5.70
CA SER A 22 -7.87 -13.86 5.60
C SER A 22 -7.80 -14.34 4.16
N TRP A 23 -8.47 -13.65 3.23
CA TRP A 23 -8.38 -13.95 1.80
C TRP A 23 -6.96 -13.77 1.26
N LEU A 24 -6.28 -12.66 1.60
CA LEU A 24 -4.91 -12.37 1.16
C LEU A 24 -3.93 -13.49 1.53
N THR A 25 -4.02 -13.98 2.77
CA THR A 25 -3.14 -15.03 3.30
C THR A 25 -3.55 -16.42 2.83
N GLY A 26 -4.85 -16.69 2.67
CA GLY A 26 -5.36 -18.00 2.25
C GLY A 26 -5.20 -18.31 0.77
N THR A 27 -5.16 -17.30 -0.10
CA THR A 27 -5.08 -17.49 -1.57
C THR A 27 -3.67 -17.36 -2.14
N GLY A 28 -2.72 -16.87 -1.35
CA GLY A 28 -1.40 -16.53 -1.85
C GLY A 28 -1.43 -15.39 -2.88
N ALA A 29 -2.41 -14.48 -2.80
CA ALA A 29 -2.52 -13.34 -3.71
C ALA A 29 -1.27 -12.45 -3.73
N ILE A 30 -0.51 -12.45 -2.62
CA ILE A 30 0.77 -11.75 -2.47
C ILE A 30 1.98 -12.67 -2.67
N SER A 31 1.74 -13.91 -3.10
CA SER A 31 2.71 -15.01 -3.18
C SER A 31 3.07 -15.36 -4.61
N ALA A 32 3.61 -14.43 -5.39
CA ALA A 32 4.54 -14.74 -6.50
C ALA A 32 4.82 -13.50 -7.36
N ALA A 33 5.95 -12.88 -7.10
CA ALA A 33 6.96 -12.67 -8.14
C ALA A 33 8.30 -12.83 -7.43
N ALA A 34 9.06 -13.89 -7.71
CA ALA A 34 10.27 -14.27 -6.97
C ALA A 34 11.44 -13.25 -7.06
N ALA A 35 11.18 -12.04 -7.54
CA ALA A 35 12.10 -10.92 -7.62
C ALA A 35 11.45 -9.55 -7.35
N ASP A 36 10.16 -9.48 -6.98
CA ASP A 36 9.51 -8.18 -6.71
C ASP A 36 9.67 -7.78 -5.23
N PRO A 37 10.47 -6.73 -4.93
CA PRO A 37 10.67 -6.26 -3.56
C PRO A 37 9.38 -5.78 -2.89
N PHE A 38 8.36 -5.33 -3.64
CA PHE A 38 7.10 -4.84 -3.07
C PHE A 38 6.22 -5.99 -2.59
N HIS A 39 6.14 -7.09 -3.35
CA HIS A 39 5.47 -8.31 -2.90
C HIS A 39 6.16 -8.91 -1.67
N ALA A 40 7.50 -8.92 -1.65
CA ALA A 40 8.25 -9.37 -0.47
C ALA A 40 7.97 -8.49 0.77
N SER A 41 7.88 -7.17 0.59
CA SER A 41 7.49 -6.24 1.66
C SER A 41 6.07 -6.53 2.17
N ALA A 42 5.08 -6.66 1.27
CA ALA A 42 3.70 -7.00 1.62
C ALA A 42 3.60 -8.34 2.37
N GLN A 43 4.34 -9.36 1.93
CA GLN A 43 4.39 -10.67 2.59
C GLN A 43 4.95 -10.57 4.02
N GLN A 44 6.08 -9.89 4.19
CA GLN A 44 6.67 -9.68 5.50
C GLN A 44 5.73 -8.91 6.42
N ALA A 45 5.03 -7.89 5.88
CA ALA A 45 4.04 -7.11 6.60
C ALA A 45 2.87 -7.96 7.09
N MET A 46 2.31 -8.80 6.21
CA MET A 46 1.20 -9.70 6.53
C MET A 46 1.62 -10.78 7.53
N ALA A 47 2.85 -11.30 7.43
CA ALA A 47 3.39 -12.26 8.38
C ALA A 47 3.62 -11.65 9.78
N ALA A 48 3.90 -10.34 9.85
CA ALA A 48 4.08 -9.59 11.09
C ALA A 48 2.81 -8.89 11.59
N ALA A 49 1.68 -9.08 10.89
CA ALA A 49 0.45 -8.36 11.16
C ALA A 49 -0.14 -8.71 12.54
N ARG A 50 -0.92 -7.76 13.10
CA ARG A 50 -1.51 -7.89 14.42
C ARG A 50 -3.02 -7.78 14.35
N VAL A 51 -3.73 -8.77 14.90
CA VAL A 51 -5.18 -8.70 15.04
C VAL A 51 -5.53 -7.75 16.18
N ARG A 52 -6.35 -6.74 15.89
CA ARG A 52 -6.86 -5.78 16.87
C ARG A 52 -8.07 -6.37 17.60
N PRO A 53 -8.44 -5.86 18.79
CA PRO A 53 -9.65 -6.31 19.49
C PRO A 53 -10.96 -6.17 18.70
N THR A 54 -10.96 -5.33 17.67
CA THR A 54 -12.10 -5.13 16.75
C THR A 54 -12.20 -6.20 15.66
N GLY A 55 -11.25 -7.15 15.57
CA GLY A 55 -11.16 -8.14 14.49
C GLY A 55 -10.31 -7.69 13.29
N ASP A 56 -10.19 -6.37 13.08
CA ASP A 56 -9.33 -5.80 12.04
C ASP A 56 -7.86 -6.19 12.21
N VAL A 57 -7.16 -6.38 11.09
CA VAL A 57 -5.75 -6.76 11.03
C VAL A 57 -4.89 -5.53 10.74
N GLU A 58 -4.04 -5.16 11.68
CA GLU A 58 -3.08 -4.07 11.53
C GLU A 58 -1.81 -4.57 10.82
N VAL A 59 -1.45 -3.90 9.73
CA VAL A 59 -0.32 -4.22 8.87
C VAL A 59 0.56 -2.98 8.74
N THR A 60 1.88 -3.13 8.85
CA THR A 60 2.83 -2.03 8.69
C THR A 60 3.91 -2.39 7.68
N CYS A 61 4.08 -1.57 6.64
CA CYS A 61 5.11 -1.73 5.61
C CYS A 61 5.41 -0.42 4.88
N ASP A 62 6.38 -0.45 3.97
CA ASP A 62 6.62 0.66 3.06
C ASP A 62 5.45 0.86 2.06
N ALA A 63 5.47 2.01 1.36
CA ALA A 63 4.45 2.35 0.38
C ALA A 63 4.32 1.32 -0.76
N GLY A 64 5.41 0.64 -1.14
CA GLY A 64 5.37 -0.40 -2.17
C GLY A 64 4.60 -1.62 -1.71
N GLY A 65 4.86 -2.10 -0.49
CA GLY A 65 4.09 -3.17 0.14
C GLY A 65 2.61 -2.83 0.29
N LEU A 66 2.28 -1.58 0.64
CA LEU A 66 0.89 -1.11 0.69
C LEU A 66 0.22 -1.07 -0.68
N CYS A 67 0.93 -0.63 -1.73
CA CYS A 67 0.40 -0.62 -3.09
C CYS A 67 0.05 -2.04 -3.57
N VAL A 68 0.86 -3.05 -3.24
CA VAL A 68 0.53 -4.45 -3.54
C VAL A 68 -0.76 -4.87 -2.84
N ILE A 69 -0.91 -4.57 -1.55
CA ILE A 69 -2.12 -4.88 -0.78
C ILE A 69 -3.35 -4.18 -1.37
N GLY A 70 -3.23 -2.89 -1.70
CA GLY A 70 -4.29 -2.11 -2.35
C GLY A 70 -4.67 -2.66 -3.74
N GLU A 71 -3.69 -3.06 -4.55
CA GLU A 71 -3.95 -3.69 -5.86
C GLU A 71 -4.74 -4.99 -5.71
N GLN A 72 -4.40 -5.84 -4.73
CA GLN A 72 -5.16 -7.07 -4.50
C GLN A 72 -6.60 -6.77 -4.04
N ALA A 73 -6.82 -5.74 -3.24
CA ALA A 73 -8.17 -5.30 -2.87
C ALA A 73 -8.96 -4.83 -4.10
N TYR A 74 -8.32 -4.07 -5.01
CA TYR A 74 -8.92 -3.64 -6.27
C TYR A 74 -9.31 -4.82 -7.14
N ARG A 75 -8.37 -5.74 -7.39
CA ARG A 75 -8.61 -6.94 -8.21
C ARG A 75 -9.74 -7.78 -7.62
N LEU A 76 -9.77 -7.95 -6.30
CA LEU A 76 -10.82 -8.69 -5.63
C LEU A 76 -12.17 -8.02 -5.80
N ALA A 77 -12.29 -6.71 -5.53
CA ALA A 77 -13.54 -5.97 -5.69
C ALA A 77 -14.09 -5.98 -7.13
N HIS A 78 -13.23 -6.15 -8.13
CA HIS A 78 -13.59 -6.26 -9.55
C HIS A 78 -13.71 -7.71 -10.04
N THR A 79 -13.59 -8.70 -9.16
CA THR A 79 -13.75 -10.11 -9.53
C THR A 79 -15.23 -10.46 -9.62
N PRO A 80 -15.74 -10.95 -10.77
CA PRO A 80 -17.14 -11.33 -10.89
C PRO A 80 -17.54 -12.46 -9.95
N GLY A 81 -18.68 -12.34 -9.28
CA GLY A 81 -19.27 -13.40 -8.46
C GLY A 81 -18.58 -13.66 -7.13
N ILE A 82 -17.78 -12.71 -6.63
CA ILE A 82 -17.29 -12.79 -5.25
C ILE A 82 -18.44 -12.63 -4.25
N PRO A 83 -18.34 -13.25 -3.06
CA PRO A 83 -19.30 -13.02 -1.98
C PRO A 83 -19.39 -11.55 -1.56
N ASP A 84 -20.60 -11.07 -1.25
CA ASP A 84 -20.87 -9.66 -0.90
C ASP A 84 -20.07 -9.20 0.33
N ASP A 85 -19.93 -10.05 1.34
CA ASP A 85 -19.14 -9.77 2.55
C ASP A 85 -17.64 -9.58 2.24
N LEU A 86 -17.12 -10.35 1.28
CA LEU A 86 -15.75 -10.22 0.81
C LEU A 86 -15.58 -8.98 -0.09
N LEU A 87 -16.59 -8.61 -0.87
CA LEU A 87 -16.61 -7.37 -1.64
C LEU A 87 -16.56 -6.15 -0.72
N ASP A 88 -17.41 -6.10 0.30
CA ASP A 88 -17.44 -5.02 1.29
C ASP A 88 -16.11 -4.88 2.02
N ALA A 89 -15.48 -6.01 2.38
CA ALA A 89 -14.15 -6.05 2.98
C ALA A 89 -13.07 -5.50 2.02
N ALA A 90 -13.13 -5.84 0.73
CA ALA A 90 -12.19 -5.35 -0.28
C ALA A 90 -12.36 -3.83 -0.52
N LEU A 91 -13.59 -3.34 -0.64
CA LEU A 91 -13.89 -1.91 -0.80
C LEU A 91 -13.45 -1.10 0.42
N THR A 92 -13.68 -1.62 1.62
CA THR A 92 -13.20 -1.00 2.86
C THR A 92 -11.67 -0.96 2.91
N ALA A 93 -10.98 -2.02 2.47
CA ALA A 93 -9.53 -2.02 2.39
C ALA A 93 -9.00 -0.98 1.39
N LEU A 94 -9.67 -0.80 0.24
CA LEU A 94 -9.34 0.22 -0.75
C LEU A 94 -9.50 1.65 -0.22
N ASP A 95 -10.62 1.93 0.45
CA ASP A 95 -10.86 3.24 1.04
C ASP A 95 -9.77 3.62 2.07
N ARG A 96 -9.40 2.67 2.92
CA ARG A 96 -8.33 2.85 3.91
C ARG A 96 -6.96 2.98 3.25
N PHE A 97 -6.69 2.25 2.17
CA PHE A 97 -5.47 2.40 1.36
C PHE A 97 -5.38 3.81 0.76
N HIS A 98 -6.45 4.30 0.11
CA HIS A 98 -6.48 5.64 -0.46
C HIS A 98 -6.25 6.72 0.61
N SER A 99 -6.90 6.58 1.77
CA SER A 99 -6.71 7.48 2.90
C SER A 99 -5.25 7.50 3.40
N ALA A 100 -4.62 6.32 3.49
CA ALA A 100 -3.22 6.21 3.90
C ALA A 100 -2.26 6.83 2.87
N MET A 101 -2.50 6.59 1.57
CA MET A 101 -1.68 7.13 0.48
C MET A 101 -1.86 8.62 0.30
N ASP A 102 -3.07 9.16 0.50
CA ASP A 102 -3.31 10.61 0.46
C ASP A 102 -2.51 11.32 1.56
N ALA A 103 -2.59 10.82 2.80
CA ALA A 103 -1.82 11.34 3.92
C ALA A 103 -0.29 11.25 3.69
N TRP A 104 0.19 10.17 3.08
CA TRP A 104 1.61 10.01 2.74
C TRP A 104 2.04 10.97 1.63
N SER A 105 1.29 11.05 0.54
CA SER A 105 1.59 11.93 -0.59
C SER A 105 1.56 13.42 -0.21
N GLY A 106 0.66 13.80 0.71
CA GLY A 106 0.57 15.13 1.28
C GLY A 106 1.68 15.46 2.28
N ARG A 107 2.23 14.46 2.98
CA ARG A 107 3.35 14.63 3.91
C ARG A 107 4.69 14.76 3.22
N GLU A 108 4.91 14.01 2.15
CA GLU A 108 6.28 13.80 1.67
C GLU A 108 6.66 14.60 0.45
N GLY A 109 5.70 15.18 -0.30
CA GLY A 109 6.04 15.81 -1.57
C GLY A 109 6.96 14.89 -2.39
N MET A 110 6.70 13.58 -2.39
CA MET A 110 7.60 12.60 -2.99
C MET A 110 7.25 12.45 -4.47
N CYS A 111 8.28 12.45 -5.33
CA CYS A 111 8.08 12.20 -6.75
C CYS A 111 7.90 10.71 -6.99
N VAL A 112 6.72 10.28 -7.39
CA VAL A 112 6.40 8.87 -7.62
C VAL A 112 7.16 8.25 -8.81
N ASP A 113 7.72 9.07 -9.71
CA ASP A 113 8.49 8.58 -10.86
C ASP A 113 9.92 8.15 -10.48
N CYS A 114 10.52 8.77 -9.46
CA CYS A 114 11.91 8.50 -9.05
C CYS A 114 12.09 8.12 -7.59
N GLY A 115 11.03 8.16 -6.77
CA GLY A 115 11.09 7.89 -5.34
C GLY A 115 11.87 8.93 -4.52
N GLY A 116 12.25 10.07 -5.11
CA GLY A 116 12.96 11.15 -4.43
C GLY A 116 12.01 12.19 -3.80
N GLY A 117 12.45 12.87 -2.74
CA GLY A 117 11.74 14.02 -2.19
C GLY A 117 11.81 15.21 -3.16
N GLY A 118 10.67 15.78 -3.56
CA GLY A 118 10.66 16.95 -4.45
C GLY A 118 9.48 17.05 -5.43
N ARG A 119 8.24 16.92 -4.96
CA ARG A 119 7.07 17.40 -5.68
C ARG A 119 7.01 18.90 -5.45
N ALA A 120 7.21 19.66 -6.51
CA ALA A 120 6.98 21.09 -6.45
C ALA A 120 5.46 21.33 -6.21
N PRO A 121 5.07 22.24 -5.29
CA PRO A 121 3.67 22.61 -5.12
C PRO A 121 3.07 23.06 -6.47
N GLY A 122 1.83 22.64 -6.77
CA GLY A 122 1.10 23.17 -7.94
C GLY A 122 1.36 22.49 -9.29
N GLY A 123 1.91 21.27 -9.33
CA GLY A 123 1.97 20.47 -10.57
C GLY A 123 3.16 20.79 -11.49
N ALA A 124 4.21 21.44 -10.97
CA ALA A 124 5.48 21.56 -11.66
C ALA A 124 6.25 20.22 -11.65
N SER A 125 7.02 19.96 -12.72
CA SER A 125 7.85 18.76 -12.86
C SER A 125 8.84 18.60 -11.70
N CYS A 126 9.12 17.35 -11.33
CA CYS A 126 10.10 17.04 -10.29
C CYS A 126 11.47 17.62 -10.68
N PRO A 127 12.14 18.42 -9.81
CA PRO A 127 13.42 19.04 -10.14
C PRO A 127 14.57 18.02 -10.22
N GLN A 128 14.36 16.77 -9.75
CA GLN A 128 15.39 15.74 -9.67
C GLN A 128 15.36 14.76 -10.85
N CYS A 129 14.18 14.41 -11.38
CA CYS A 129 14.05 13.50 -12.53
C CYS A 129 13.32 14.09 -13.73
N ALA A 130 12.85 15.35 -13.65
CA ALA A 130 11.97 16.01 -14.61
C ALA A 130 10.62 15.29 -14.87
N GLY A 131 10.34 14.21 -14.12
CA GLY A 131 9.09 13.46 -14.16
C GLY A 131 7.88 14.26 -13.68
N SER A 132 6.69 13.81 -14.05
CA SER A 132 5.44 14.49 -13.74
C SER A 132 5.06 14.38 -12.25
N GLY A 133 5.65 13.43 -11.52
CA GLY A 133 5.34 13.18 -10.11
C GLY A 133 3.84 12.93 -9.90
N ARG A 134 3.15 12.44 -10.94
CA ARG A 134 1.73 12.11 -10.87
C ARG A 134 1.60 10.70 -10.32
N VAL A 135 0.96 10.58 -9.15
CA VAL A 135 0.27 9.33 -8.82
C VAL A 135 -0.56 8.99 -10.06
N PRO A 136 -0.48 7.77 -10.62
CA PRO A 136 -1.35 7.36 -11.71
C PRO A 136 -2.80 7.39 -11.21
N THR A 137 -3.40 8.57 -11.29
CA THR A 137 -4.84 8.81 -11.15
C THR A 137 -5.44 8.45 -12.49
N GLY A 138 -5.42 7.15 -12.76
CA GLY A 138 -5.89 6.52 -13.98
C GLY A 138 -6.50 5.17 -13.63
N TRP A 139 -7.35 5.16 -12.59
CA TRP A 139 -8.24 4.07 -12.21
C TRP A 139 -9.52 4.71 -11.70
#